data_AF-A0A853CY68-F1
#
_entry.id   AF-A0A853CY68-F1
#
_cell.length_a   1.000
_cell.length_b   1.000
_cell.length_c   1.000
_cell.angle_alpha   90.00
_cell.angle_beta   90.00
_cell.angle_gamma   90.00
#
_symmetry.space_group_name_H-M   'P 1'
#
loop_
_entity.id
_entity.type
_entity.pdbx_description
1 polymer ?
#
loop_
_entity_poly.entity_id
_entity_poly.type
_entity_poly.pdbx_seq_one_letter_code
_entity_poly.pdbx_strand_id
1 'polypeptide(L)' 'MPLINVKVIENVFTAQQKQEIIRVLTDAMVTIEGENMRPVTWCVVEEVRSGDWGIAGNPLTTSDVKSLAAGVAV' A
#
# COMPACT_ATOMS: atom_id res chain seq x y z
N MET A 1 -18.11 8.45 -3.88
CA MET A 1 -16.92 8.23 -4.74
C MET A 1 -15.71 8.22 -3.82
N PRO A 2 -15.36 7.07 -3.24
CA PRO A 2 -14.23 6.97 -2.32
C PRO A 2 -12.89 6.98 -3.07
N LEU A 3 -11.87 7.55 -2.42
CA LEU A 3 -10.49 7.55 -2.87
C LEU A 3 -9.61 6.90 -1.80
N ILE A 4 -8.90 5.85 -2.21
CA ILE A 4 -7.92 5.14 -1.39
C ILE A 4 -6.53 5.50 -1.94
N ASN A 5 -5.66 6.03 -1.08
CA ASN A 5 -4.28 6.29 -1.45
C ASN A 5 -3.35 5.46 -0.57
N VAL A 6 -2.69 4.50 -1.21
CA VAL A 6 -1.71 3.63 -0.57
C VAL A 6 -0.33 4.14 -0.96
N LYS A 7 0.42 4.64 0.03
CA LYS A 7 1.85 4.89 -0.16
C LYS A 7 2.62 3.66 0.29
N VAL A 8 3.62 3.25 -0.48
CA VAL A 8 4.56 2.18 -0.11
C VAL A 8 5.99 2.59 -0.48
N ILE A 9 7.01 1.92 0.06
CA ILE A 9 8.38 2.10 -0.41
C ILE A 9 8.60 1.31 -1.71
N GLU A 10 9.33 1.89 -2.65
CA GLU A 10 9.74 1.26 -3.91
C GLU A 10 10.35 -0.12 -3.67
N ASN A 11 10.03 -1.06 -4.56
CA ASN A 11 10.59 -2.42 -4.58
C ASN A 11 10.31 -3.28 -3.32
N VAL A 12 9.44 -2.84 -2.42
CA VAL A 12 8.94 -3.67 -1.29
C VAL A 12 7.93 -4.70 -1.80
N PHE A 13 6.97 -4.26 -2.62
CA PHE A 13 5.92 -5.12 -3.17
C PHE A 13 6.19 -5.46 -4.65
N THR A 14 5.83 -6.67 -5.07
CA THR A 14 5.84 -7.05 -6.48
C THR A 14 4.69 -6.36 -7.24
N ALA A 15 4.79 -6.32 -8.57
CA ALA A 15 3.70 -5.81 -9.40
C ALA A 15 2.36 -6.53 -9.16
N GLN A 16 2.40 -7.84 -8.92
CA GLN A 16 1.21 -8.64 -8.59
C GLN A 16 0.62 -8.25 -7.23
N GLN A 17 1.46 -8.06 -6.21
CA GLN A 17 0.99 -7.61 -4.90
C GLN A 17 0.37 -6.21 -4.96
N LYS A 18 0.92 -5.29 -5.76
CA LYS A 18 0.31 -3.96 -5.97
C LYS A 18 -1.07 -4.04 -6.63
N GLN A 19 -1.26 -4.94 -7.60
CA GLN A 19 -2.58 -5.20 -8.18
C GLN A 19 -3.55 -5.81 -7.15
N GLU A 20 -3.05 -6.69 -6.29
CA GLU A 20 -3.86 -7.30 -5.24
C GLU A 20 -4.33 -6.29 -4.21
N ILE A 21 -3.46 -5.36 -3.79
CA ILE A 21 -3.82 -4.23 -2.92
C ILE A 21 -5.01 -3.45 -3.50
N ILE A 22 -4.98 -3.15 -4.80
CA ILE A 22 -6.07 -2.43 -5.48
C ILE A 22 -7.38 -3.21 -5.41
N ARG A 23 -7.36 -4.51 -5.70
CA ARG A 23 -8.56 -5.36 -5.68
C ARG A 23 -9.14 -5.45 -4.27
N VAL A 24 -8.32 -5.84 -3.30
CA VAL A 24 -8.75 -6.08 -1.92
C VAL A 24 -9.29 -4.81 -1.27
N LEU A 25 -8.64 -3.65 -1.47
CA LEU A 25 -9.12 -2.41 -0.88
C LEU A 25 -10.41 -1.90 -1.57
N THR A 26 -10.57 -2.17 -2.86
CA THR A 26 -11.84 -1.89 -3.56
C THR A 26 -12.96 -2.76 -2.99
N ASP A 27 -12.72 -4.06 -2.80
CA ASP A 27 -13.68 -4.99 -2.21
C ASP A 27 -14.05 -4.62 -0.77
N ALA A 28 -13.09 -4.11 0.00
CA ALA A 28 -13.33 -3.60 1.35
C ALA A 28 -14.32 -2.42 1.34
N MET A 29 -14.17 -1.47 0.42
CA MET A 29 -15.11 -0.36 0.28
C MET A 29 -16.49 -0.82 -0.20
N VAL A 30 -16.53 -1.76 -1.14
CA VAL A 30 -17.77 -2.38 -1.61
C VAL A 30 -18.53 -3.06 -0.48
N THR A 31 -17.82 -3.73 0.43
CA THR A 31 -18.44 -4.40 1.59
C THR A 31 -19.14 -3.39 2.52
N ILE A 32 -18.69 -2.14 2.55
CA ILE A 32 -19.24 -1.07 3.39
C ILE A 32 -20.34 -0.28 2.67
N GLU A 33 -20.08 0.14 1.42
CA GLU A 33 -20.94 1.08 0.69
C GLU A 33 -21.87 0.41 -0.32
N GLY A 34 -21.67 -0.88 -0.61
CA GLY A 34 -22.42 -1.67 -1.59
C GLY A 34 -21.80 -1.70 -2.99
N GLU A 35 -22.19 -2.69 -3.79
CA GLU A 35 -21.59 -3.00 -5.10
C GLU A 35 -21.72 -1.85 -6.13
N ASN A 36 -22.76 -1.03 -6.02
CA ASN A 36 -22.96 0.13 -6.89
C ASN A 36 -21.83 1.17 -6.79
N MET A 37 -21.04 1.12 -5.71
CA MET A 37 -19.92 2.04 -5.51
C MET A 37 -18.62 1.57 -6.20
N ARG A 38 -18.49 0.30 -6.58
CA ARG A 38 -17.28 -0.26 -7.20
C ARG A 38 -16.76 0.55 -8.40
N PRO A 39 -17.60 0.96 -9.38
CA PRO A 39 -17.12 1.68 -10.57
C PRO A 39 -16.57 3.07 -10.26
N VAL A 40 -16.88 3.61 -9.08
CA VAL A 40 -16.49 4.94 -8.62
C VAL A 40 -15.58 4.88 -7.39
N THR A 41 -15.03 3.71 -7.08
CA THR A 41 -14.00 3.53 -6.06
C THR A 41 -12.63 3.63 -6.70
N TRP A 42 -11.86 4.64 -6.29
CA TRP A 42 -10.52 4.89 -6.82
C TRP A 42 -9.48 4.37 -5.85
N CYS A 43 -8.47 3.65 -6.34
CA CYS A 43 -7.32 3.21 -5.56
C CYS A 43 -6.02 3.56 -6.28
N VAL A 44 -5.18 4.36 -5.62
CA VAL A 44 -3.88 4.79 -6.14
C VAL A 44 -2.78 4.22 -5.26
N VAL A 45 -1.87 3.46 -5.85
CA VAL A 45 -0.65 2.96 -5.20
C VAL A 45 0.52 3.84 -5.64
N GLU A 46 1.09 4.59 -4.70
CA GLU A 46 2.24 5.45 -4.91
C GLU A 46 3.47 4.86 -4.25
N GLU A 47 4.59 4.86 -4.98
CA GLU A 47 5.87 4.41 -4.45
C GLU A 47 6.73 5.61 -4.03
N VAL A 48 7.29 5.52 -2.84
CA VAL A 48 8.27 6.46 -2.29
C VAL A 48 9.64 5.81 -2.40
N ARG A 49 10.63 6.57 -2.86
CA ARG A 49 12.01 6.08 -2.99
C ARG A 49 12.53 5.54 -1.67
N SER A 50 13.37 4.50 -1.76
CA SER A 50 14.05 3.92 -0.60
C SER A 50 14.87 5.00 0.14
N GLY A 51 14.66 5.14 1.45
CA GLY A 51 15.30 6.15 2.28
C GLY A 51 14.51 7.46 2.43
N ASP A 52 13.51 7.71 1.57
CA ASP A 52 12.71 8.94 1.61
C ASP A 52 11.43 8.81 2.48
N TRP A 53 11.21 7.63 3.08
CA TRP A 53 10.16 7.39 4.08
C TRP A 53 10.81 7.08 5.42
N GLY A 54 10.47 7.80 6.48
CA GLY A 54 10.94 7.47 7.83
C GLY A 54 9.86 7.34 8.89
N ILE A 55 10.21 6.72 10.02
CA ILE A 55 9.42 6.64 11.24
C ILE A 55 10.30 7.01 12.44
N ALA A 56 9.78 7.81 13.37
CA ALA A 56 10.51 8.26 14.56
C ALA A 56 11.90 8.91 14.27
N GLY A 57 12.04 9.56 13.11
CA GLY A 57 13.30 10.18 12.66
C GLY A 57 14.27 9.25 11.93
N ASN A 58 13.94 7.96 11.79
CA ASN A 58 14.78 6.99 11.08
C ASN A 58 14.26 6.80 9.65
N PRO A 59 15.01 7.20 8.61
CA PRO A 59 14.68 6.86 7.23
C PRO A 59 14.79 5.34 7.02
N LEU A 60 13.79 4.77 6.38
CA LEU A 60 13.67 3.34 6.10
C LEU A 60 14.07 3.05 4.66
N THR A 61 14.92 2.05 4.49
CA THR A 61 15.24 1.49 3.20
C THR A 61 14.26 0.39 2.79
N THR A 62 14.26 0.01 1.51
CA THR A 62 13.52 -1.16 1.04
C THR A 62 13.92 -2.43 1.81
N SER A 63 15.20 -2.59 2.17
CA SER A 63 15.67 -3.74 2.95
C SER A 63 15.11 -3.73 4.37
N ASP A 64 15.06 -2.57 5.01
CA ASP A 64 14.52 -2.41 6.35
C ASP A 64 13.05 -2.85 6.38
N VAL A 65 12.23 -2.37 5.44
CA VAL A 65 10.82 -2.76 5.37
C VAL A 65 10.65 -4.26 5.08
N LYS A 66 11.51 -4.86 4.26
CA LYS A 66 11.49 -6.31 4.02
C LYS A 66 11.85 -7.11 5.28
N SER A 67 12.84 -6.66 6.04
CA SER A 67 13.20 -7.25 7.33
C SER A 67 12.05 -7.16 8.33
N LEU A 68 11.38 -5.99 8.41
CA LEU A 68 10.21 -5.79 9.26
C LEU A 68 9.06 -6.73 8.87
N ALA A 69 8.77 -6.85 7.57
CA ALA A 69 7.72 -7.74 7.06
C ALA A 69 8.02 -9.23 7.34
N ALA A 70 9.31 -9.60 7.42
CA ALA A 70 9.76 -10.92 7.83
C ALA A 70 9.74 -11.14 9.36
N GLY A 71 9.36 -10.13 10.14
CA GLY A 71 9.32 -10.18 11.60
C GLY A 71 10.69 -10.00 12.27
N VAL A 72 11.69 -9.51 11.53
CA VAL A 72 13.02 -9.18 12.06
C VAL A 72 13.00 -7.72 12.53
N ALA A 73 13.52 -7.46 13.73
CA ALA A 73 13.66 -6.11 14.24
C ALA A 73 14.55 -5.27 13.31
N VAL A 74 14.09 -4.05 13.04
CA VAL A 74 14.73 -3.04 12.19
C VAL A 74 15.22 -1.91 13.07
#